data_AF-A0A3D5HMS9-F1
#
_entry.id   AF-A0A3D5HMS9-F1
#
_cell.length_a   1.000
_cell.length_b   1.000
_cell.length_c   1.000
_cell.angle_alpha   90.00
_cell.angle_beta   90.00
_cell.angle_gamma   90.00
#
_symmetry.space_group_name_H-M   'P 1'
#
loop_
_entity.id
_entity.type
_entity.pdbx_description
1 polymer ?
#
loop_
_entity_poly.entity_id
_entity_poly.type
_entity_poly.pdbx_seq_one_letter_code
_entity_poly.pdbx_strand_id
1 'polypeptide(L)'
;MIYWNGCSFVQGMEIKRRQDQFPSLVSAHFGQPWLRHSKVGGSNDRISRVVIDDICSENGLAGEVNLDSELYIQKENVKIKLAIILWSGINRFEYVNPTTNTWRQAAWMHHRMEPKHPFKLSHNSRMFFHQDMDRKMHAGVENYGRNVRYPVYNLRWSMQYMLSVKYILKAHGIPYLFYNLSDGQIKPALKYIDKPHWEGANVTWQQNTMKLDDWYRELPHMKEEAFYDMCKRHKVPFGPKDHPLEEGNRLMADRIIKDIYDKKLDKVFS
;
A
#
# COMPACT_ATOMS: atom_id res chain seq x y z
N MET A 1 -5.35 13.69 14.50
CA MET A 1 -4.68 13.82 13.19
C MET A 1 -5.14 12.74 12.23
N ILE A 2 -4.95 12.96 10.93
CA ILE A 2 -5.13 11.93 9.90
C ILE A 2 -3.79 11.22 9.66
N TYR A 3 -3.76 9.91 9.83
CA TYR A 3 -2.61 9.07 9.53
C TYR A 3 -2.65 8.60 8.08
N TRP A 4 -1.53 8.69 7.38
CA TRP A 4 -1.39 8.30 5.98
C TRP A 4 -0.27 7.30 5.80
N ASN A 5 -0.54 6.20 5.08
CA ASN A 5 0.51 5.30 4.62
C ASN A 5 0.24 4.82 3.19
N GLY A 6 1.31 4.43 2.51
CA GLY A 6 1.28 3.97 1.13
C GLY A 6 2.64 4.09 0.44
N CYS A 7 2.59 4.18 -0.88
CA CYS A 7 3.77 4.25 -1.74
C CYS A 7 4.06 5.68 -2.24
N SER A 8 4.76 5.82 -3.36
CA SER A 8 5.10 7.12 -3.99
C SER A 8 3.90 7.98 -4.36
N PHE A 9 2.71 7.39 -4.52
CA PHE A 9 1.48 8.11 -4.82
C PHE A 9 0.99 8.92 -3.62
N VAL A 10 1.01 8.34 -2.41
CA VAL A 10 0.74 9.08 -1.15
C VAL A 10 1.84 10.10 -0.87
N GLN A 11 3.08 9.79 -1.28
CA GLN A 11 4.19 10.74 -1.16
C GLN A 11 4.03 11.96 -2.08
N GLY A 12 3.19 11.87 -3.13
CA GLY A 12 3.07 12.88 -4.17
C GLY A 12 4.39 13.13 -4.91
N MET A 13 5.06 12.04 -5.32
CA MET A 13 6.45 12.04 -5.83
C MET A 13 6.75 13.04 -6.96
N GLU A 14 5.78 13.38 -7.79
CA GLU A 14 5.94 14.31 -8.93
C GLU A 14 5.18 15.64 -8.75
N ILE A 15 4.63 15.87 -7.56
CA ILE A 15 3.94 17.12 -7.24
C ILE A 15 4.94 18.20 -6.83
N LYS A 16 4.80 19.40 -7.40
CA LYS A 16 5.74 20.50 -7.16
C LYS A 16 5.65 21.06 -5.74
N ARG A 17 4.42 21.27 -5.25
CA ARG A 17 4.17 21.82 -3.90
C ARG A 17 3.45 20.79 -3.05
N ARG A 18 3.97 20.53 -1.85
CA ARG A 18 3.42 19.51 -0.93
C ARG A 18 1.95 19.76 -0.58
N GLN A 19 1.52 21.02 -0.60
CA GLN A 19 0.14 21.44 -0.34
C GLN A 19 -0.84 20.93 -1.41
N ASP A 20 -0.37 20.64 -2.63
CA ASP A 20 -1.18 20.14 -3.73
C ASP A 20 -1.30 18.59 -3.72
N GLN A 21 -0.67 17.91 -2.76
CA GLN A 21 -0.80 16.46 -2.59
C GLN A 21 -2.09 16.12 -1.86
N PHE A 22 -2.77 15.03 -2.24
CA PHE A 22 -4.06 14.69 -1.64
C PHE A 22 -4.04 14.55 -0.10
N PRO A 23 -2.96 14.09 0.57
CA PRO A 23 -2.94 14.09 2.04
C PRO A 23 -3.09 15.51 2.62
N SER A 24 -2.41 16.48 2.01
CA SER A 24 -2.49 17.89 2.42
C SER A 24 -3.85 18.49 2.13
N LEU A 25 -4.40 18.25 0.93
CA LEU A 25 -5.70 18.77 0.51
C LEU A 25 -6.83 18.28 1.42
N VAL A 26 -6.88 16.97 1.70
CA VAL A 26 -7.89 16.37 2.59
C VAL A 26 -7.75 16.92 4.01
N SER A 27 -6.51 17.04 4.50
CA SER A 27 -6.27 17.51 5.86
C SER A 27 -6.63 18.98 6.04
N ALA A 28 -6.31 19.83 5.05
CA ALA A 28 -6.71 21.23 5.01
C ALA A 28 -8.23 21.39 4.99
N HIS A 29 -8.94 20.56 4.22
CA HIS A 29 -10.41 20.56 4.15
C HIS A 29 -11.06 20.36 5.53
N PHE A 30 -10.51 19.46 6.36
CA PHE A 30 -11.05 19.16 7.70
C PHE A 30 -10.35 19.91 8.84
N GLY A 31 -9.44 20.85 8.53
CA GLY A 31 -8.64 21.55 9.53
C GLY A 31 -7.88 20.60 10.47
N GLN A 32 -7.41 19.46 9.96
CA GLN A 32 -6.71 18.45 10.76
C GLN A 32 -5.21 18.43 10.42
N PRO A 33 -4.33 18.22 11.42
CA PRO A 33 -2.95 17.88 11.13
C PRO A 33 -2.87 16.47 10.53
N TRP A 34 -1.80 16.21 9.77
CA TRP A 34 -1.52 14.88 9.22
C TRP A 34 -0.14 14.37 9.58
N LEU A 35 -0.06 13.05 9.74
CA LEU A 35 1.17 12.27 9.81
C LEU A 35 1.20 11.34 8.61
N ARG A 36 2.28 11.38 7.84
CA ARG A 36 2.47 10.53 6.66
C ARG A 36 3.70 9.69 6.83
N HIS A 37 3.51 8.37 6.78
CA HIS A 37 4.57 7.38 6.81
C HIS A 37 4.70 6.59 5.50
N SER A 38 4.19 7.15 4.39
CA SER A 38 4.42 6.61 3.05
C SER A 38 5.89 6.66 2.65
N LYS A 39 6.27 5.81 1.71
CA LYS A 39 7.63 5.81 1.14
C LYS A 39 7.58 5.58 -0.35
N VAL A 40 8.43 6.30 -1.10
CA VAL A 40 8.65 6.00 -2.52
C VAL A 40 9.10 4.54 -2.65
N GLY A 41 8.38 3.78 -3.48
CA GLY A 41 8.62 2.35 -3.62
C GLY A 41 7.97 1.47 -2.55
N GLY A 42 7.22 2.02 -1.59
CA GLY A 42 6.55 1.22 -0.55
C GLY A 42 5.73 0.06 -1.13
N SER A 43 5.99 -1.14 -0.63
CA SER A 43 5.29 -2.40 -0.92
C SER A 43 4.23 -2.69 0.15
N ASN A 44 3.35 -3.66 -0.10
CA ASN A 44 2.25 -3.96 0.82
C ASN A 44 2.71 -4.58 2.14
N ASP A 45 3.79 -5.35 2.13
CA ASP A 45 4.48 -5.81 3.35
C ASP A 45 5.02 -4.64 4.17
N ARG A 46 5.68 -3.66 3.53
CA ARG A 46 6.13 -2.43 4.21
C ARG A 46 4.94 -1.70 4.83
N ILE A 47 3.92 -1.42 4.03
CA ILE A 47 2.75 -0.65 4.46
C ILE A 47 2.14 -1.35 5.69
N SER A 48 1.96 -2.67 5.61
CA SER A 48 1.45 -3.47 6.72
C SER A 48 2.33 -3.37 7.96
N ARG A 49 3.61 -3.73 7.84
CA ARG A 49 4.55 -3.74 8.95
C ARG A 49 4.61 -2.38 9.63
N VAL A 50 4.76 -1.32 8.85
CA VAL A 50 4.87 0.04 9.36
C VAL A 50 3.59 0.51 10.03
N VAL A 51 2.40 0.24 9.47
CA VAL A 51 1.15 0.60 10.17
C VAL A 51 1.05 -0.16 11.49
N ILE A 52 1.38 -1.44 11.52
CA ILE A 52 1.32 -2.24 12.75
C ILE A 52 2.32 -1.72 13.77
N ASP A 53 3.57 -1.46 13.37
CA ASP A 53 4.60 -0.88 14.23
C ASP A 53 4.13 0.49 14.77
N ASP A 54 3.61 1.37 13.90
CA ASP A 54 3.14 2.70 14.29
C ASP A 54 1.97 2.66 15.29
N ILE A 55 1.02 1.74 15.11
CA ILE A 55 -0.18 1.65 15.97
C ILE A 55 0.09 0.90 17.28
N CYS A 56 0.90 -0.15 17.23
CA CYS A 56 1.12 -1.05 18.37
C CYS A 56 2.35 -0.68 19.21
N SER A 57 3.31 0.08 18.66
CA SER A 57 4.56 0.40 19.35
C SER A 57 4.33 1.44 20.44
N GLU A 58 4.73 1.07 21.65
CA GLU A 58 4.86 2.02 22.76
C GLU A 58 5.98 3.02 22.53
N ASN A 59 6.83 2.90 21.49
CA ASN A 59 7.94 3.82 21.21
C ASN A 59 7.52 5.07 20.41
N GLY A 60 6.28 5.11 19.91
CA GLY A 60 5.69 6.29 19.27
C GLY A 60 5.72 6.22 17.75
N LEU A 61 5.17 7.27 17.12
CA LEU A 61 4.98 7.34 15.68
C LEU A 61 6.21 7.94 14.99
N ALA A 62 6.71 7.27 13.96
CA ALA A 62 7.68 7.84 13.03
C ALA A 62 6.96 8.32 11.77
N GLY A 63 7.43 9.40 11.16
CA GLY A 63 6.90 9.88 9.88
C GLY A 63 7.03 11.38 9.69
N GLU A 64 6.59 11.85 8.53
CA GLU A 64 6.54 13.28 8.22
C GLU A 64 5.24 13.86 8.78
N VAL A 65 5.34 14.96 9.52
CA VAL A 65 4.18 15.68 10.07
C VAL A 65 4.05 17.01 9.37
N ASN A 66 2.83 17.39 8.99
CA ASN A 66 2.54 18.77 8.61
C ASN A 66 1.84 19.47 9.77
N LEU A 67 2.54 20.42 10.37
CA LEU A 67 2.02 21.31 11.42
C LEU A 67 2.18 22.74 10.91
N ASP A 68 1.14 23.56 11.08
CA ASP A 68 1.17 24.99 10.77
C ASP A 68 2.05 25.80 11.75
N SER A 69 2.73 25.12 12.68
CA SER A 69 3.71 25.71 13.62
C SER A 69 4.79 24.69 13.99
N GLU A 70 6.04 25.14 14.18
CA GLU A 70 7.12 24.37 14.79
C GLU A 70 6.73 23.95 16.22
N LEU A 71 6.09 22.79 16.36
CA LEU A 71 5.85 22.15 17.64
C LEU A 71 6.46 20.76 17.58
N TYR A 72 7.51 20.56 18.38
CA TYR A 72 7.95 19.23 18.79
C TYR A 72 6.78 18.58 19.54
N ILE A 73 5.97 17.75 18.86
CA ILE A 73 4.89 17.05 19.53
C ILE A 73 5.49 15.87 20.29
N GLN A 74 5.45 15.97 21.62
CA GLN A 74 5.64 14.81 22.47
C GLN A 74 4.48 13.83 22.22
N LYS A 75 4.86 12.60 21.87
CA LYS A 75 4.09 11.39 21.57
C LYS A 75 2.80 11.16 22.38
N GLU A 76 2.75 11.63 23.62
CA GLU A 76 1.60 11.53 24.52
C GLU A 76 0.38 12.34 24.02
N ASN A 77 0.59 13.29 23.11
CA ASN A 77 -0.46 14.17 22.59
C ASN A 77 -0.89 13.86 21.14
N VAL A 78 -0.37 12.80 20.52
CA VAL A 78 -0.72 12.43 19.13
C VAL A 78 -1.79 11.35 19.09
N LYS A 79 -3.05 11.76 18.97
CA LYS A 79 -4.17 10.84 18.72
C LYS A 79 -4.45 10.71 17.21
N ILE A 80 -4.30 9.50 16.67
CA ILE A 80 -4.77 9.16 15.33
C ILE A 80 -6.29 9.13 15.36
N LYS A 81 -6.92 10.07 14.66
CA LYS A 81 -8.39 10.21 14.58
C LYS A 81 -8.96 9.42 13.40
N LEU A 82 -8.20 9.27 12.33
CA LEU A 82 -8.54 8.52 11.12
C LEU A 82 -7.27 7.99 10.46
N ALA A 83 -7.26 6.74 10.00
CA ALA A 83 -6.19 6.16 9.21
C ALA A 83 -6.59 5.99 7.74
N ILE A 84 -5.79 6.51 6.81
CA ILE A 84 -6.04 6.39 5.37
C ILE A 84 -4.85 5.69 4.71
N ILE A 85 -5.11 4.55 4.08
CA ILE A 85 -4.08 3.70 3.48
C ILE A 85 -4.35 3.51 1.99
N LEU A 86 -3.36 3.86 1.16
CA LEU A 86 -3.33 3.49 -0.25
C LEU A 86 -2.38 2.31 -0.45
N TRP A 87 -2.95 1.12 -0.67
CA TRP A 87 -2.21 -0.11 -0.92
C TRP A 87 -1.55 -0.08 -2.29
N SER A 88 -0.29 -0.49 -2.32
CA SER A 88 0.57 -0.50 -3.51
C SER A 88 0.27 -1.70 -4.41
N GLY A 89 0.95 -1.74 -5.56
CA GLY A 89 0.96 -2.91 -6.42
C GLY A 89 1.49 -4.16 -5.70
N ILE A 90 0.89 -5.31 -5.98
CA ILE A 90 1.18 -6.57 -5.28
C ILE A 90 2.57 -7.12 -5.59
N ASN A 91 3.25 -6.62 -6.62
CA ASN A 91 4.49 -7.22 -7.12
C ASN A 91 5.75 -6.87 -6.32
N ARG A 92 5.69 -5.90 -5.40
CA ARG A 92 6.86 -5.47 -4.62
C ARG A 92 6.93 -6.21 -3.28
N PHE A 93 8.13 -6.36 -2.74
CA PHE A 93 8.39 -6.94 -1.42
C PHE A 93 9.63 -6.31 -0.78
N GLU A 94 9.91 -6.63 0.48
CA GLU A 94 11.02 -6.13 1.26
C GLU A 94 12.11 -7.19 1.46
N TYR A 95 13.31 -6.70 1.75
CA TYR A 95 14.42 -7.46 2.33
C TYR A 95 15.16 -6.56 3.33
N VAL A 96 15.86 -7.16 4.28
CA VAL A 96 16.74 -6.42 5.20
C VAL A 96 18.17 -6.54 4.71
N ASN A 97 18.87 -5.42 4.59
CA ASN A 97 20.32 -5.45 4.41
C ASN A 97 20.98 -5.76 5.76
N PRO A 98 21.72 -6.88 5.89
CA PRO A 98 22.29 -7.30 7.17
C PRO A 98 23.48 -6.43 7.62
N THR A 99 24.15 -5.73 6.71
CA THR A 99 25.29 -4.86 7.01
C THR A 99 24.83 -3.50 7.51
N THR A 100 23.77 -2.94 6.93
CA THR A 100 23.27 -1.60 7.26
C THR A 100 22.02 -1.61 8.14
N ASN A 101 21.52 -2.79 8.51
CA ASN A 101 20.25 -2.99 9.22
C ASN A 101 19.08 -2.18 8.63
N THR A 102 19.05 -2.07 7.31
CA THR A 102 18.09 -1.22 6.60
C THR A 102 17.06 -2.08 5.88
N TRP A 103 15.78 -1.87 6.21
CA TRP A 103 14.66 -2.38 5.42
C TRP A 103 14.67 -1.72 4.03
N ARG A 104 14.78 -2.54 3.00
CA ARG A 104 14.87 -2.12 1.61
C ARG A 104 13.78 -2.77 0.80
N GLN A 105 13.36 -2.06 -0.23
CA GLN A 105 12.48 -2.62 -1.22
C GLN A 105 13.27 -3.48 -2.21
N ALA A 106 12.75 -4.67 -2.50
CA ALA A 106 13.03 -5.43 -3.70
C ALA A 106 12.15 -4.92 -4.87
N ALA A 107 12.73 -4.12 -5.76
CA ALA A 107 12.03 -3.52 -6.89
C ALA A 107 12.29 -4.29 -8.20
N TRP A 108 11.31 -4.29 -9.10
CA TRP A 108 11.46 -4.86 -10.44
C TRP A 108 11.98 -3.79 -11.41
N MET A 109 12.97 -4.14 -12.25
CA MET A 109 13.23 -3.38 -13.49
C MET A 109 12.17 -3.70 -14.53
N HIS A 110 11.84 -4.99 -14.65
CA HIS A 110 10.80 -5.50 -15.53
C HIS A 110 9.99 -6.54 -14.76
N HIS A 111 8.68 -6.34 -14.69
CA HIS A 111 7.76 -7.32 -14.12
C HIS A 111 6.76 -7.71 -15.20
N ARG A 112 6.94 -8.89 -15.80
CA ARG A 112 6.10 -9.38 -16.91
C ARG A 112 5.57 -10.76 -16.59
N MET A 113 4.27 -10.92 -16.79
CA MET A 113 3.59 -12.20 -16.70
C MET A 113 3.92 -13.08 -17.90
N GLU A 114 4.05 -14.39 -17.68
CA GLU A 114 4.14 -15.35 -18.78
C GLU A 114 2.74 -15.51 -19.41
N PRO A 115 2.53 -15.15 -20.70
CA PRO A 115 1.20 -15.19 -21.31
C PRO A 115 0.55 -16.58 -21.28
N LYS A 116 1.35 -17.65 -21.41
CA LYS A 116 0.87 -19.04 -21.44
C LYS A 116 0.73 -19.67 -20.05
N HIS A 117 1.42 -19.12 -19.05
CA HIS A 117 1.46 -19.66 -17.70
C HIS A 117 1.18 -18.54 -16.68
N PRO A 118 -0.09 -18.29 -16.34
CA PRO A 118 -0.50 -17.13 -15.55
C PRO A 118 -0.05 -17.17 -14.09
N PHE A 119 0.58 -18.27 -13.68
CA PHE A 119 1.22 -18.42 -12.38
C PHE A 119 2.74 -18.21 -12.45
N LYS A 120 3.30 -17.86 -13.60
CA LYS A 120 4.75 -17.67 -13.77
C LYS A 120 5.06 -16.28 -14.28
N LEU A 121 6.24 -15.81 -13.92
CA LEU A 121 6.83 -14.62 -14.52
C LEU A 121 7.56 -15.02 -15.80
N SER A 122 7.53 -14.12 -16.79
CA SER A 122 8.31 -14.26 -18.02
C SER A 122 9.80 -14.28 -17.69
N HIS A 123 10.59 -14.98 -18.52
CA HIS A 123 12.05 -15.06 -18.39
C HIS A 123 12.76 -13.69 -18.43
N ASN A 124 12.09 -12.66 -18.97
CA ASN A 124 12.59 -11.29 -19.05
C ASN A 124 12.30 -10.46 -17.78
N SER A 125 11.60 -11.01 -16.80
CA SER A 125 11.40 -10.33 -15.52
C SER A 125 12.72 -10.29 -14.75
N ARG A 126 13.11 -9.11 -14.28
CA ARG A 126 14.40 -8.87 -13.62
C ARG A 126 14.25 -7.94 -12.42
N MET A 127 14.94 -8.27 -11.34
CA MET A 127 15.03 -7.43 -10.15
C MET A 127 16.07 -6.34 -10.35
N PHE A 128 15.76 -5.14 -9.85
CA PHE A 128 16.68 -4.04 -9.80
C PHE A 128 17.82 -4.34 -8.83
N PHE A 129 19.06 -4.14 -9.29
CA PHE A 129 20.25 -4.26 -8.47
C PHE A 129 20.45 -2.92 -7.74
N HIS A 130 19.98 -2.85 -6.49
CA HIS A 130 20.19 -1.69 -5.65
C HIS A 130 21.66 -1.57 -5.22
N GLN A 131 22.20 -0.35 -5.16
CA GLN A 131 23.61 -0.09 -4.81
C GLN A 131 24.04 -0.68 -3.45
N ASP A 132 23.10 -0.79 -2.52
CA ASP A 132 23.31 -1.43 -1.20
C ASP A 132 23.30 -2.97 -1.22
N MET A 133 23.05 -3.62 -2.36
CA MET A 133 23.12 -5.08 -2.45
C MET A 133 24.56 -5.50 -2.77
N ASP A 134 24.97 -6.66 -2.27
CA ASP A 134 26.04 -7.43 -2.92
C ASP A 134 25.45 -8.38 -3.98
N ARG A 135 26.31 -9.06 -4.74
CA ARG A 135 25.87 -9.99 -5.79
C ARG A 135 25.09 -11.19 -5.24
N LYS A 136 25.38 -11.64 -4.01
CA LYS A 136 24.70 -12.79 -3.39
C LYS A 136 23.29 -12.40 -2.97
N MET A 137 23.13 -11.23 -2.35
CA MET A 137 21.84 -10.64 -2.00
C MET A 137 20.98 -10.45 -3.23
N HIS A 138 21.52 -9.82 -4.28
CA HIS A 138 20.80 -9.60 -5.52
C HIS A 138 20.36 -10.92 -6.16
N ALA A 139 21.26 -11.91 -6.29
CA ALA A 139 20.92 -13.23 -6.82
C ALA A 139 19.86 -13.96 -5.98
N GLY A 140 19.93 -13.88 -4.65
CA GLY A 140 18.95 -14.46 -3.74
C GLY A 140 17.57 -13.83 -3.91
N VAL A 141 17.50 -12.50 -3.90
CA VAL A 141 16.25 -11.73 -4.10
C VAL A 141 15.67 -11.97 -5.49
N GLU A 142 16.51 -12.01 -6.54
CA GLU A 142 16.07 -12.28 -7.90
C GLU A 142 15.50 -13.69 -8.05
N ASN A 143 16.19 -14.71 -7.53
CA ASN A 143 15.70 -16.08 -7.60
C ASN A 143 14.41 -16.27 -6.78
N TYR A 144 14.32 -15.68 -5.60
CA TYR A 144 13.09 -15.71 -4.80
C TYR A 144 11.93 -15.00 -5.50
N GLY A 145 12.18 -13.79 -6.02
CA GLY A 145 11.21 -13.01 -6.77
C GLY A 145 10.68 -13.74 -8.01
N ARG A 146 11.57 -14.33 -8.80
CA ARG A 146 11.23 -14.95 -10.09
C ARG A 146 10.63 -16.35 -9.97
N ASN A 147 11.11 -17.13 -9.01
CA ASN A 147 10.81 -18.56 -8.94
C ASN A 147 9.85 -18.93 -7.80
N VAL A 148 9.54 -18.01 -6.89
CA VAL A 148 8.66 -18.27 -5.74
C VAL A 148 7.51 -17.27 -5.64
N ARG A 149 7.78 -15.97 -5.79
CA ARG A 149 6.81 -14.87 -5.60
C ARG A 149 5.89 -14.66 -6.81
N TYR A 150 5.05 -15.64 -7.10
CA TYR A 150 4.06 -15.56 -8.19
C TYR A 150 2.87 -14.64 -7.87
N PRO A 151 2.11 -14.13 -8.85
CA PRO A 151 1.05 -13.14 -8.59
C PRO A 151 -0.02 -13.59 -7.62
N VAL A 152 -0.40 -14.87 -7.64
CA VAL A 152 -1.41 -15.40 -6.72
C VAL A 152 -0.89 -15.44 -5.29
N TYR A 153 0.39 -15.80 -5.10
CA TYR A 153 1.07 -15.71 -3.81
C TYR A 153 1.08 -14.25 -3.33
N ASN A 154 1.52 -13.34 -4.20
CA ASN A 154 1.65 -11.92 -3.90
C ASN A 154 0.31 -11.27 -3.56
N LEU A 155 -0.75 -11.61 -4.29
CA LEU A 155 -2.10 -11.13 -4.05
C LEU A 155 -2.65 -11.65 -2.72
N ARG A 156 -2.53 -12.95 -2.44
CA ARG A 156 -3.00 -13.55 -1.18
C ARG A 156 -2.33 -12.89 0.03
N TRP A 157 -1.01 -12.76 0.00
CA TRP A 157 -0.28 -12.07 1.07
C TRP A 157 -0.68 -10.59 1.18
N SER A 158 -0.86 -9.88 0.06
CA SER A 158 -1.34 -8.49 0.10
C SER A 158 -2.71 -8.37 0.75
N MET A 159 -3.65 -9.25 0.44
CA MET A 159 -4.98 -9.26 1.06
C MET A 159 -4.92 -9.63 2.54
N GLN A 160 -4.04 -10.56 2.93
CA GLN A 160 -3.80 -10.86 4.35
C GLN A 160 -3.22 -9.66 5.09
N TYR A 161 -2.25 -8.95 4.52
CA TYR A 161 -1.73 -7.71 5.08
C TYR A 161 -2.81 -6.65 5.28
N MET A 162 -3.66 -6.43 4.26
CA MET A 162 -4.80 -5.52 4.34
C MET A 162 -5.75 -5.92 5.48
N LEU A 163 -6.06 -7.21 5.59
CA LEU A 163 -6.96 -7.74 6.62
C LEU A 163 -6.37 -7.59 8.03
N SER A 164 -5.10 -7.90 8.22
CA SER A 164 -4.40 -7.72 9.49
C SER A 164 -4.41 -6.27 9.94
N VAL A 165 -4.07 -5.33 9.05
CA VAL A 165 -4.11 -3.90 9.37
C VAL A 165 -5.53 -3.43 9.70
N LYS A 166 -6.55 -3.89 8.95
CA LYS A 166 -7.96 -3.59 9.26
C LYS A 166 -8.30 -3.98 10.69
N TYR A 167 -7.97 -5.21 11.11
CA TYR A 167 -8.36 -5.67 12.45
C TYR A 167 -7.55 -5.02 13.56
N ILE A 168 -6.29 -4.66 13.31
CA ILE A 168 -5.47 -3.89 14.27
C ILE A 168 -6.05 -2.49 14.47
N LEU A 169 -6.38 -1.78 13.39
CA LEU A 169 -7.03 -0.47 13.48
C LEU A 169 -8.37 -0.55 14.23
N LYS A 170 -9.18 -1.57 13.93
CA LYS A 170 -10.43 -1.83 14.67
C LYS A 170 -10.21 -2.08 16.15
N ALA A 171 -9.22 -2.90 16.52
CA ALA A 171 -8.92 -3.22 17.92
C ALA A 171 -8.52 -1.97 18.72
N HIS A 172 -7.85 -1.02 18.08
CA HIS A 172 -7.48 0.27 18.68
C HIS A 172 -8.57 1.35 18.57
N GLY A 173 -9.76 1.01 18.05
CA GLY A 173 -10.85 1.97 17.87
C GLY A 173 -10.55 3.07 16.84
N ILE A 174 -9.60 2.84 15.94
CA ILE A 174 -9.20 3.79 14.90
C ILE A 174 -10.02 3.54 13.64
N PRO A 175 -10.87 4.50 13.22
CA PRO A 175 -11.58 4.38 11.96
C PRO A 175 -10.60 4.49 10.80
N TYR A 176 -10.96 3.89 9.65
CA TYR A 176 -10.04 3.80 8.53
C TYR A 176 -10.72 3.82 7.15
N LEU A 177 -9.93 4.23 6.15
CA LEU A 177 -10.26 4.13 4.73
C LEU A 177 -9.10 3.47 3.99
N PHE A 178 -9.41 2.43 3.21
CA PHE A 178 -8.43 1.76 2.35
C PHE A 178 -8.75 2.01 0.89
N TYR A 179 -7.70 2.13 0.08
CA TYR A 179 -7.76 2.31 -1.35
C TYR A 179 -6.69 1.47 -2.04
N ASN A 180 -6.93 1.11 -3.30
CA ASN A 180 -5.93 0.44 -4.12
C ASN A 180 -5.24 1.41 -5.08
N LEU A 181 -3.94 1.20 -5.28
CA LEU A 181 -3.15 1.97 -6.22
C LEU A 181 -3.59 1.72 -7.67
N SER A 182 -3.58 0.46 -8.10
CA SER A 182 -3.89 0.09 -9.48
C SER A 182 -4.52 -1.30 -9.58
N ASP A 183 -5.49 -1.42 -10.48
CA ASP A 183 -6.18 -2.66 -10.79
C ASP A 183 -5.40 -3.58 -11.73
N GLY A 184 -4.49 -3.03 -12.53
CA GLY A 184 -3.81 -3.76 -13.61
C GLY A 184 -3.01 -4.97 -13.14
N GLN A 185 -2.52 -4.95 -11.89
CA GLN A 185 -1.80 -6.07 -11.28
C GLN A 185 -2.70 -7.01 -10.45
N ILE A 186 -3.81 -6.49 -9.93
CA ILE A 186 -4.71 -7.23 -9.05
C ILE A 186 -5.69 -8.06 -9.88
N LYS A 187 -6.40 -7.43 -10.82
CA LYS A 187 -7.47 -8.07 -11.61
C LYS A 187 -7.05 -9.38 -12.30
N PRO A 188 -5.88 -9.48 -12.96
CA PRO A 188 -5.47 -10.73 -13.61
C PRO A 188 -5.30 -11.90 -12.64
N ALA A 189 -4.98 -11.63 -11.38
CA ALA A 189 -4.76 -12.63 -10.35
C ALA A 189 -6.03 -13.03 -9.59
N LEU A 190 -7.07 -12.16 -9.53
CA LEU A 190 -8.31 -12.39 -8.78
C LEU A 190 -9.04 -13.68 -9.19
N LYS A 191 -9.06 -14.01 -10.49
CA LYS A 191 -9.70 -15.24 -11.01
C LYS A 191 -9.11 -16.55 -10.49
N TYR A 192 -7.98 -16.49 -9.76
CA TYR A 192 -7.34 -17.64 -9.16
C TYR A 192 -7.60 -17.78 -7.65
N ILE A 193 -8.27 -16.82 -7.03
CA ILE A 193 -8.55 -16.83 -5.58
C ILE A 193 -9.48 -17.99 -5.21
N ASP A 194 -10.50 -18.25 -6.02
CA ASP A 194 -11.51 -19.28 -5.71
C ASP A 194 -11.10 -20.72 -6.07
N LYS A 195 -9.98 -20.87 -6.80
CA LYS A 195 -9.46 -22.20 -7.15
C LYS A 195 -9.10 -23.00 -5.90
N PRO A 196 -9.27 -24.34 -5.91
CA PRO A 196 -8.83 -25.21 -4.83
C PRO A 196 -7.38 -24.91 -4.43
N HIS A 197 -7.16 -24.74 -3.13
CA HIS A 197 -5.85 -24.52 -2.55
C HIS A 197 -5.46 -25.74 -1.75
N TRP A 198 -4.21 -26.14 -1.86
CA TRP A 198 -3.65 -27.28 -1.17
C TRP A 198 -2.52 -26.76 -0.28
N GLU A 199 -2.57 -27.14 0.99
CA GLU A 199 -1.48 -26.87 1.92
C GLU A 199 -0.66 -28.14 2.08
N GLY A 200 0.66 -27.98 2.02
CA GLY A 200 1.58 -29.10 2.07
C GLY A 200 2.85 -28.72 2.80
N ALA A 201 3.11 -29.42 3.91
CA ALA A 201 4.45 -29.55 4.48
C ALA A 201 5.00 -30.94 4.09
N ASN A 202 4.76 -31.96 4.92
CA ASN A 202 5.08 -33.36 4.61
C ASN A 202 3.87 -34.16 4.09
N VAL A 203 2.66 -33.72 4.45
CA VAL A 203 1.37 -34.25 3.96
C VAL A 203 0.64 -33.10 3.30
N THR A 204 -0.07 -33.39 2.22
CA THR A 204 -0.84 -32.40 1.47
C THR A 204 -2.33 -32.64 1.65
N TRP A 205 -3.08 -31.60 1.99
CA TRP A 205 -4.54 -31.64 2.04
C TRP A 205 -5.14 -30.36 1.44
N GLN A 206 -6.38 -30.45 0.99
CA GLN A 206 -7.09 -29.30 0.45
C GLN A 206 -7.55 -28.38 1.59
N GLN A 207 -7.21 -27.10 1.50
CA GLN A 207 -7.60 -26.09 2.47
C GLN A 207 -8.92 -25.41 2.09
N ASN A 208 -9.74 -25.15 3.11
CA ASN A 208 -10.93 -24.32 2.96
C ASN A 208 -10.55 -22.84 3.12
N THR A 209 -10.11 -22.23 2.02
CA THR A 209 -9.67 -20.82 2.00
C THR A 209 -10.83 -19.88 1.71
N MET A 210 -10.77 -18.65 2.26
CA MET A 210 -11.72 -17.57 1.97
C MET A 210 -11.93 -17.41 0.47
N LYS A 211 -13.21 -17.38 0.06
CA LYS A 211 -13.59 -17.11 -1.32
C LYS A 211 -13.49 -15.62 -1.62
N LEU A 212 -13.49 -15.28 -2.91
CA LEU A 212 -13.37 -13.90 -3.37
C LEU A 212 -14.48 -13.00 -2.79
N ASP A 213 -15.70 -13.53 -2.66
CA ASP A 213 -16.80 -12.81 -2.01
C ASP A 213 -16.57 -12.55 -0.52
N ASP A 214 -15.91 -13.47 0.20
CA ASP A 214 -15.50 -13.24 1.58
C ASP A 214 -14.46 -12.13 1.68
N TRP A 215 -13.48 -12.14 0.76
CA TRP A 215 -12.50 -11.06 0.67
C TRP A 215 -13.15 -9.72 0.38
N TYR A 216 -14.15 -9.66 -0.50
CA TYR A 216 -14.84 -8.43 -0.81
C TYR A 216 -15.72 -7.91 0.33
N ARG A 217 -16.29 -8.82 1.13
CA ARG A 217 -17.01 -8.43 2.36
C ARG A 217 -16.05 -7.85 3.38
N GLU A 218 -14.86 -8.42 3.51
CA GLU A 218 -13.84 -7.92 4.44
C GLU A 218 -13.13 -6.66 3.93
N LEU A 219 -12.86 -6.56 2.63
CA LEU A 219 -12.05 -5.54 1.99
C LEU A 219 -12.81 -4.94 0.80
N PRO A 220 -13.88 -4.15 1.04
CA PRO A 220 -14.77 -3.66 -0.02
C PRO A 220 -14.05 -2.79 -1.07
N HIS A 221 -13.00 -2.07 -0.67
CA HIS A 221 -12.15 -1.28 -1.58
C HIS A 221 -11.49 -2.11 -2.70
N MET A 222 -11.45 -3.44 -2.59
CA MET A 222 -11.00 -4.34 -3.66
C MET A 222 -11.99 -4.45 -4.83
N LYS A 223 -13.26 -4.03 -4.65
CA LYS A 223 -14.26 -3.90 -5.73
C LYS A 223 -14.26 -2.51 -6.37
N GLU A 224 -13.71 -1.53 -5.67
CA GLU A 224 -13.73 -0.14 -6.09
C GLU A 224 -12.65 0.12 -7.14
N GLU A 225 -12.87 1.13 -7.97
CA GLU A 225 -11.86 1.57 -8.93
C GLU A 225 -10.59 2.04 -8.21
N ALA A 226 -9.43 1.58 -8.67
CA ALA A 226 -8.15 1.99 -8.12
C ALA A 226 -7.75 3.43 -8.53
N PHE A 227 -6.91 4.08 -7.73
CA PHE A 227 -6.55 5.48 -7.92
C PHE A 227 -5.91 5.77 -9.30
N TYR A 228 -4.94 4.96 -9.70
CA TYR A 228 -4.26 5.11 -10.98
C TYR A 228 -5.24 4.99 -12.16
N ASP A 229 -6.13 4.00 -12.10
CA ASP A 229 -7.14 3.72 -13.11
C ASP A 229 -8.17 4.86 -13.20
N MET A 230 -8.59 5.40 -12.06
CA MET A 230 -9.44 6.60 -11.97
C MET A 230 -8.80 7.82 -12.66
N CYS A 231 -7.51 8.06 -12.42
CA CYS A 231 -6.76 9.14 -13.05
C CYS A 231 -6.68 8.96 -14.57
N LYS A 232 -6.37 7.75 -15.05
CA LYS A 232 -6.33 7.47 -16.50
C LYS A 232 -7.69 7.66 -17.15
N ARG A 233 -8.78 7.22 -16.51
CA ARG A 233 -10.15 7.40 -17.01
C ARG A 233 -10.53 8.88 -17.17
N HIS A 234 -10.15 9.72 -16.20
CA HIS A 234 -10.38 11.18 -16.27
C HIS A 234 -9.35 11.93 -17.13
N LYS A 235 -8.35 11.23 -17.70
CA LYS A 235 -7.31 11.79 -18.57
C LYS A 235 -6.53 12.94 -17.92
N VAL A 236 -6.33 12.89 -16.60
CA VAL A 236 -5.50 13.90 -15.92
C VAL A 236 -4.03 13.77 -16.31
N PRO A 237 -3.23 14.85 -16.22
CA PRO A 237 -1.80 14.81 -16.50
C PRO A 237 -1.01 13.86 -15.59
N PHE A 238 -0.02 13.19 -16.16
CA PHE A 238 0.97 12.38 -15.45
C PHE A 238 2.37 12.94 -15.69
N GLY A 239 3.22 12.86 -14.67
CA GLY A 239 4.62 13.21 -14.77
C GLY A 239 5.47 12.14 -15.48
N PRO A 240 6.75 12.44 -15.74
CA PRO A 240 7.67 11.53 -16.42
C PRO A 240 7.90 10.18 -15.70
N LYS A 241 7.60 10.07 -14.40
CA LYS A 241 7.69 8.82 -13.63
C LYS A 241 6.35 8.09 -13.50
N ASP A 242 5.35 8.52 -14.29
CA ASP A 242 4.00 7.95 -14.35
C ASP A 242 3.23 8.10 -13.02
N HIS A 243 3.43 9.22 -12.32
CA HIS A 243 2.58 9.65 -11.21
C HIS A 243 1.60 10.75 -11.65
N PRO A 244 0.35 10.71 -11.18
CA PRO A 244 -0.61 11.78 -11.45
C PRO A 244 -0.12 13.10 -10.86
N LEU A 245 -0.27 14.17 -11.63
CA LEU A 245 0.06 15.53 -11.21
C LEU A 245 -1.06 16.13 -10.34
N GLU A 246 -1.08 17.44 -10.18
CA GLU A 246 -1.94 18.16 -9.22
C GLU A 246 -3.43 17.86 -9.45
N GLU A 247 -3.89 17.76 -10.70
CA GLU A 247 -5.28 17.42 -11.04
C GLU A 247 -5.69 16.02 -10.57
N GLY A 248 -4.81 15.03 -10.73
CA GLY A 248 -5.09 13.68 -10.22
C GLY A 248 -5.06 13.61 -8.70
N ASN A 249 -4.23 14.42 -8.05
CA ASN A 249 -4.24 14.53 -6.58
C ASN A 249 -5.53 15.20 -6.09
N ARG A 250 -6.02 16.24 -6.78
CA ARG A 250 -7.35 16.83 -6.49
C ARG A 250 -8.46 15.79 -6.62
N LEU A 251 -8.50 15.02 -7.70
CA LEU A 251 -9.47 13.93 -7.88
C LEU A 251 -9.46 12.92 -6.72
N MET A 252 -8.27 12.52 -6.26
CA MET A 252 -8.18 11.60 -5.11
C MET A 252 -8.63 12.25 -3.82
N ALA A 253 -8.27 13.53 -3.60
CA ALA A 253 -8.71 14.27 -2.43
C ALA A 253 -10.24 14.37 -2.39
N ASP A 254 -10.88 14.73 -3.51
CA ASP A 254 -12.33 14.85 -3.63
C ASP A 254 -13.03 13.52 -3.33
N ARG A 255 -12.51 12.41 -3.87
CA ARG A 255 -13.01 11.07 -3.55
C ARG A 255 -12.91 10.79 -2.04
N ILE A 256 -11.75 11.03 -1.44
CA ILE A 256 -11.53 10.75 -0.02
C ILE A 256 -12.44 11.62 0.85
N ILE A 257 -12.56 12.92 0.55
CA ILE A 257 -13.43 13.85 1.27
C ILE A 257 -14.89 13.37 1.20
N LYS A 258 -15.35 12.99 0.01
CA LYS A 258 -16.68 12.42 -0.19
C LYS A 258 -16.88 11.15 0.66
N ASP A 259 -15.93 10.22 0.61
CA ASP A 259 -16.01 8.97 1.37
C ASP A 259 -16.01 9.20 2.88
N ILE A 260 -15.29 10.22 3.38
CA ILE A 260 -15.30 10.63 4.79
C ILE A 260 -16.71 11.09 5.19
N TYR A 261 -17.35 11.95 4.40
CA TYR A 261 -18.72 12.40 4.68
C TYR A 261 -19.76 11.29 4.57
N ASP A 262 -19.72 10.50 3.49
CA ASP A 262 -20.68 9.41 3.25
C ASP A 262 -20.66 8.38 4.38
N LYS A 263 -19.47 8.09 4.91
CA LYS A 263 -19.26 7.15 6.01
C LYS A 263 -19.35 7.80 7.39
N LYS A 264 -19.69 9.10 7.45
CA LYS A 264 -19.83 9.90 8.68
C LYS A 264 -18.57 9.87 9.56
N LEU A 265 -17.40 9.78 8.92
CA LEU A 265 -16.10 9.74 9.57
C LEU A 265 -15.60 11.14 9.94
N ASP A 266 -16.18 12.19 9.38
CA ASP A 266 -15.93 13.59 9.74
C ASP A 266 -16.17 13.87 11.24
N LYS A 267 -17.10 13.13 11.85
CA LYS A 267 -17.45 13.22 13.29
C LYS A 267 -16.32 12.91 14.25
N VAL A 268 -15.23 12.31 13.78
CA VAL A 268 -14.06 11.97 14.60
C VAL A 268 -13.10 13.15 14.73
N PHE A 269 -13.34 14.22 13.95
CA PHE A 269 -12.52 15.42 13.91
C PHE A 269 -13.00 16.52 14.86
N SER A 270 -14.31 16.57 15.13
CA SER A 270 -14.95 17.44 16.12
C SER A 270 -14.53 17.14 17.56
#